data_AF-A0A4R0XBT9-F1
#
_entry.id   AF-A0A4R0XBT9-F1
#
_cell.length_a   1.000
_cell.length_b   1.000
_cell.length_c   1.000
_cell.angle_alpha   90.00
_cell.angle_beta   90.00
_cell.angle_gamma   90.00
#
_symmetry.space_group_name_H-M   'P 1'
#
loop_
_entity.id
_entity.type
_entity.pdbx_description
1 polymer ?
#
loop_
_entity_poly.entity_id
_entity_poly.type
_entity_poly.pdbx_seq_one_letter_code
_entity_poly.pdbx_strand_id
1 'polypeptide(L)'
;MDCGDLKLAPTCRRLFLRNWRYPVLDGGTRGVSVNVTIFVRYEDSDSRGDDFAKVIDYNVMRDALLKAGSPRTPGFIDRVLAELMTAPIVLANVEVWDKHAGTGTTECRVRQIGAC
;
A
#
# COMPACT_ATOMS: atom_id res chain seq x y z
N MET A 1 -2.11 -16.56 5.13
CA MET A 1 -0.66 -16.35 4.92
C MET A 1 -0.35 -15.00 5.51
N ASP A 2 0.54 -14.95 6.49
CA ASP A 2 1.01 -13.68 7.05
C ASP A 2 2.07 -13.07 6.12
N CYS A 3 2.02 -11.76 5.92
CA CYS A 3 2.90 -11.10 4.96
C CYS A 3 4.35 -10.99 5.42
N GLY A 4 4.62 -11.24 6.70
CA GLY A 4 5.98 -11.29 7.26
C GLY A 4 6.86 -12.41 6.69
N ASP A 5 6.25 -13.49 6.17
CA ASP A 5 6.97 -14.70 5.74
C ASP A 5 7.22 -14.78 4.23
N LEU A 6 6.76 -13.79 3.45
CA LEU A 6 6.98 -13.76 2.01
C LEU A 6 8.42 -13.36 1.70
N LYS A 7 9.25 -14.36 1.40
CA LYS A 7 10.59 -14.15 0.83
C LYS A 7 10.47 -13.61 -0.59
N LEU A 8 10.55 -12.29 -0.72
CA LEU A 8 10.69 -11.61 -2.01
C LEU A 8 12.14 -11.73 -2.49
N ALA A 9 12.37 -12.07 -3.75
CA ALA A 9 13.71 -12.10 -4.30
C ALA A 9 14.35 -10.70 -4.34
N PRO A 10 15.69 -10.62 -4.39
CA PRO A 10 16.46 -9.37 -4.42
C PRO A 10 16.15 -8.43 -5.59
N THR A 11 15.35 -8.84 -6.58
CA THR A 11 15.02 -8.10 -7.81
C THR A 11 13.88 -7.09 -7.63
N CYS A 12 13.43 -6.86 -6.40
CA CYS A 12 12.33 -5.94 -6.13
C CYS A 12 12.71 -4.75 -5.25
N ARG A 13 12.12 -3.61 -5.59
CA ARG A 13 12.18 -2.38 -4.82
C ARG A 13 10.96 -2.29 -3.92
N ARG A 14 11.19 -1.93 -2.67
CA ARG A 14 10.14 -1.59 -1.71
C ARG A 14 9.84 -0.09 -1.75
N LEU A 15 8.59 0.27 -1.97
CA LEU A 15 8.07 1.63 -1.77
C LEU A 15 7.13 1.63 -0.57
N PHE A 16 7.08 2.74 0.17
CA PHE A 16 6.24 2.83 1.36
C PHE A 16 5.65 4.22 1.56
N LEU A 17 4.42 4.25 2.05
CA LEU A 17 3.74 5.43 2.56
C LEU A 17 3.46 5.19 4.04
N ARG A 18 4.03 6.02 4.91
CA ARG A 18 3.96 5.84 6.37
C ARG A 18 3.06 6.89 7.01
N ASN A 19 2.30 6.44 8.01
CA ASN A 19 1.46 7.25 8.89
C ASN A 19 0.57 8.22 8.12
N TRP A 20 0.04 7.79 6.99
CA TRP A 20 -0.83 8.66 6.20
C TRP A 20 -2.15 8.87 6.93
N ARG A 21 -2.56 10.13 7.01
CA ARG A 21 -3.75 10.57 7.72
C ARG A 21 -4.70 11.17 6.71
N TYR A 22 -5.97 10.76 6.78
CA TYR A 22 -6.98 11.33 5.91
C TYR A 22 -7.15 12.82 6.17
N PRO A 23 -7.12 13.67 5.12
CA PRO A 23 -7.48 15.07 5.24
C PRO A 23 -8.98 15.14 5.54
N VAL A 24 -9.30 15.25 6.83
CA VAL A 24 -10.56 15.71 7.44
C VAL A 24 -11.81 15.44 6.58
N LEU A 25 -12.33 14.22 6.65
CA LEU A 25 -13.66 13.91 6.09
C LEU A 25 -14.73 13.71 7.15
N ASP A 26 -14.38 13.45 8.42
CA ASP A 26 -15.30 13.50 9.55
C ASP A 26 -14.50 13.40 10.85
N GLY A 27 -15.05 13.87 11.97
CA GLY A 27 -14.43 13.76 13.29
C GLY A 27 -14.03 12.31 13.66
N GLY A 28 -14.68 11.32 13.04
CA GLY A 28 -14.41 9.90 13.23
C GLY A 28 -13.01 9.44 12.78
N THR A 29 -12.40 10.01 11.74
CA THR A 29 -11.10 9.52 11.25
C THR A 29 -9.91 10.09 12.02
N ARG A 30 -10.15 11.01 12.97
CA ARG A 30 -9.11 11.53 13.86
C ARG A 30 -8.49 10.38 14.63
N GLY A 31 -7.18 10.23 14.49
CA GLY A 31 -6.42 9.20 15.19
C GLY A 31 -6.24 7.89 14.46
N VAL A 32 -6.85 7.74 13.29
CA VAL A 32 -6.55 6.62 12.40
C VAL A 32 -5.40 7.02 11.48
N SER A 33 -4.42 6.13 11.32
CA SER A 33 -3.35 6.27 10.34
C SER A 33 -3.24 5.01 9.50
N VAL A 34 -2.87 5.18 8.23
CA VAL A 34 -2.70 4.08 7.29
C VAL A 34 -1.25 4.02 6.85
N ASN A 35 -0.64 2.84 6.93
CA ASN A 35 0.63 2.53 6.32
C ASN A 35 0.39 1.66 5.09
N VAL A 36 1.10 1.94 4.00
CA VAL A 36 1.08 1.13 2.80
C VAL A 36 2.51 0.79 2.43
N THR A 37 2.78 -0.48 2.16
CA THR A 37 4.06 -0.95 1.63
C THR A 37 3.78 -1.74 0.36
N ILE A 38 4.47 -1.40 -0.72
CA ILE A 38 4.36 -2.10 -2.00
C ILE A 38 5.73 -2.56 -2.46
N PHE A 39 5.74 -3.65 -3.20
CA PHE A 39 6.94 -4.19 -3.84
C PHE A 39 6.71 -4.27 -5.35
N VAL A 40 7.67 -3.69 -6.08
CA VAL A 40 7.67 -3.62 -7.54
C VAL A 40 8.98 -4.19 -8.06
N ARG A 41 8.97 -4.83 -9.23
CA ARG A 41 10.21 -5.31 -9.86
C ARG A 41 11.03 -4.12 -10.33
N TYR A 42 12.36 -4.22 -10.28
CA TYR A 42 13.23 -3.18 -10.85
C TYR A 42 12.98 -2.97 -12.35
N GLU A 43 12.63 -4.04 -13.07
CA GLU A 43 12.33 -3.99 -14.51
C GLU A 43 11.09 -3.15 -14.85
N ASP A 44 10.09 -3.16 -13.97
CA ASP A 44 8.85 -2.38 -14.12
C ASP A 44 8.99 -0.95 -13.57
N SER A 45 10.14 -0.62 -12.97
CA SER A 45 10.38 0.66 -12.31
C SER A 45 11.86 1.07 -12.39
N ASP A 46 12.41 1.18 -13.60
CA ASP A 46 13.81 1.53 -13.80
C ASP A 46 14.09 3.02 -13.54
N SER A 47 14.91 3.30 -12.53
CA SER A 47 15.30 4.66 -12.14
C SER A 47 16.66 5.10 -12.69
N ARG A 48 17.34 4.29 -13.51
CA ARG A 48 18.70 4.59 -13.99
C ARG A 48 18.79 5.80 -14.92
N GLY A 49 17.67 6.25 -15.48
CA GLY A 49 17.61 7.39 -16.41
C GLY A 49 16.92 8.65 -15.86
N ASP A 50 16.56 8.69 -14.57
CA ASP A 50 15.77 9.78 -13.95
C ASP A 50 14.47 10.14 -14.72
N ASP A 51 13.91 9.15 -15.42
CA ASP A 51 12.70 9.28 -16.21
C ASP A 51 11.50 8.83 -15.37
N PHE A 52 10.69 9.79 -14.93
CA PHE A 52 9.52 9.53 -14.08
C PHE A 52 8.49 8.63 -14.77
N ALA A 53 8.43 8.61 -16.11
CA ALA A 53 7.51 7.75 -16.84
C ALA A 53 7.88 6.26 -16.75
N LYS A 54 9.11 5.94 -16.35
CA LYS A 54 9.64 4.56 -16.25
C LYS A 54 9.62 4.01 -14.83
N VAL A 55 9.14 4.78 -13.85
CA VAL A 55 9.03 4.35 -12.45
C VAL A 55 7.58 4.29 -12.01
N ILE A 56 7.29 3.39 -11.07
CA ILE A 56 5.99 3.39 -10.41
C ILE A 56 5.93 4.59 -9.47
N ASP A 57 5.04 5.52 -9.79
CA ASP A 57 4.78 6.69 -8.96
C ASP A 57 4.24 6.23 -7.60
N TYR A 58 4.93 6.65 -6.54
CA TYR A 58 4.52 6.36 -5.16
C TYR A 58 3.15 6.98 -4.82
N ASN A 59 2.68 7.99 -5.60
CA ASN A 59 1.33 8.52 -5.49
C ASN A 59 0.24 7.47 -5.71
N VAL A 60 0.53 6.35 -6.38
CA VAL A 60 -0.41 5.21 -6.50
C VAL A 60 -0.94 4.77 -5.13
N MET A 61 -0.11 4.83 -4.08
CA MET A 61 -0.53 4.50 -2.72
C MET A 61 -1.52 5.52 -2.17
N ARG A 62 -1.24 6.82 -2.34
CA ARG A 62 -2.13 7.89 -1.88
C ARG A 62 -3.46 7.86 -2.64
N ASP A 63 -3.41 7.69 -3.96
CA ASP A 63 -4.58 7.73 -4.80
C ASP A 63 -5.48 6.51 -4.55
N ALA A 64 -4.88 5.34 -4.28
CA ALA A 64 -5.62 4.15 -3.85
C ALA A 64 -6.38 4.38 -2.53
N LEU A 65 -5.74 5.03 -1.56
CA LEU A 65 -6.37 5.38 -0.30
C LEU A 65 -7.54 6.36 -0.51
N LEU A 66 -7.32 7.44 -1.27
CA LEU A 66 -8.38 8.41 -1.57
C LEU A 66 -9.58 7.76 -2.28
N LYS A 67 -9.36 6.86 -3.23
CA LYS A 67 -10.42 6.11 -3.93
C LYS A 67 -11.17 5.14 -3.01
N ALA A 68 -10.50 4.52 -2.04
CA ALA A 68 -11.10 3.56 -1.12
C ALA A 68 -12.03 4.20 -0.07
N GLY A 69 -11.94 5.52 0.12
CA GLY A 69 -12.78 6.30 1.02
C GLY A 69 -12.31 6.28 2.47
N SER A 70 -13.24 6.33 3.43
CA SER A 70 -12.87 6.42 4.86
C SER A 70 -12.30 5.09 5.40
N PRO A 71 -11.24 5.13 6.24
CA PRO A 71 -10.59 3.94 6.80
C PRO A 71 -11.45 3.22 7.85
N ARG A 72 -12.56 3.85 8.30
CA ARG A 72 -13.55 3.21 9.18
C ARG A 72 -14.63 2.46 8.41
N THR A 73 -14.68 2.62 7.09
CA THR A 73 -15.71 1.96 6.27
C THR A 73 -15.38 0.47 6.17
N PRO A 74 -16.36 -0.43 6.37
CA PRO A 74 -16.16 -1.86 6.15
C PRO A 74 -15.56 -2.14 4.77
N GLY A 75 -14.63 -3.10 4.70
CA GLY A 75 -13.92 -3.46 3.46
C GLY A 75 -12.98 -2.37 2.92
N PHE A 76 -12.59 -1.39 3.75
CA PHE A 76 -11.64 -0.36 3.35
C PHE A 76 -10.32 -0.95 2.84
N ILE A 77 -9.70 -1.83 3.62
CA ILE A 77 -8.41 -2.44 3.28
C ILE A 77 -8.51 -3.21 1.96
N ASP A 78 -9.56 -4.01 1.79
CA ASP A 78 -9.84 -4.73 0.54
C ASP A 78 -9.93 -3.82 -0.68
N ARG A 79 -10.58 -2.66 -0.57
CA ARG A 79 -10.69 -1.68 -1.66
C ARG A 79 -9.33 -1.06 -1.99
N VAL A 80 -8.54 -0.70 -0.97
CA VAL A 80 -7.17 -0.20 -1.17
C VAL A 80 -6.32 -1.24 -1.88
N LEU A 81 -6.35 -2.49 -1.43
CA LEU A 81 -5.61 -3.58 -2.05
C LEU A 81 -6.08 -3.85 -3.48
N ALA A 82 -7.38 -3.80 -3.76
CA ALA A 82 -7.90 -3.96 -5.11
C ALA A 82 -7.39 -2.86 -6.05
N GLU A 83 -7.40 -1.61 -5.60
CA GLU A 83 -6.93 -0.47 -6.40
C GLU A 83 -5.41 -0.51 -6.62
N LEU A 84 -4.62 -0.84 -5.60
CA LEU A 84 -3.18 -1.05 -5.73
C LEU A 84 -2.85 -2.15 -6.75
N MET A 85 -3.63 -3.22 -6.74
CA MET A 85 -3.49 -4.32 -7.70
C MET A 85 -3.99 -3.97 -9.11
N THR A 86 -4.22 -2.71 -9.46
CA THR A 86 -4.34 -2.28 -10.86
C THR A 86 -2.96 -1.93 -11.46
N ALA A 87 -2.02 -1.47 -10.62
CA ALA A 87 -0.63 -1.20 -11.01
C ALA A 87 0.22 -2.49 -11.04
N PRO A 88 1.41 -2.51 -11.71
CA PRO A 88 2.33 -3.65 -11.73
C PRO A 88 3.05 -3.83 -10.39
N ILE A 89 2.27 -4.10 -9.34
CA ILE A 89 2.72 -4.35 -7.98
C ILE A 89 2.71 -5.86 -7.76
N VAL A 90 3.80 -6.39 -7.24
CA VAL A 90 3.95 -7.81 -6.90
C VAL A 90 3.25 -8.11 -5.58
N LEU A 91 3.52 -7.28 -4.57
CA LEU A 91 3.01 -7.41 -3.21
C LEU A 91 2.57 -6.04 -2.72
N ALA A 92 1.36 -5.96 -2.17
CA ALA A 92 0.92 -4.81 -1.39
C ALA A 92 0.54 -5.25 0.01
N ASN A 93 0.96 -4.48 1.01
CA ASN A 93 0.61 -4.60 2.40
C ASN A 93 0.00 -3.28 2.87
N VAL A 94 -1.16 -3.36 3.53
CA VAL A 94 -1.90 -2.21 4.05
C VAL A 94 -2.17 -2.46 5.53
N GLU A 95 -1.75 -1.51 6.35
CA GLU A 95 -1.98 -1.52 7.79
C GLU A 95 -2.79 -0.28 8.16
N VAL A 96 -3.88 -0.49 8.89
CA VAL A 96 -4.71 0.57 9.47
C VAL A 96 -4.53 0.53 10.99
N TRP A 97 -4.00 1.61 11.54
CA TRP A 97 -3.79 1.77 12.99
C TRP A 97 -4.77 2.78 13.56
N ASP A 98 -5.55 2.39 14.57
CA ASP A 98 -6.39 3.29 15.35
C ASP A 98 -5.71 3.58 16.70
N LYS A 99 -5.22 4.81 16.87
CA LYS A 99 -4.53 5.21 18.11
C LYS A 99 -5.43 5.21 19.34
N HIS A 100 -6.74 5.35 19.17
CA HIS A 100 -7.69 5.42 20.29
C HIS A 100 -8.04 4.02 20.80
N ALA A 101 -8.18 3.06 19.88
CA ALA A 101 -8.36 1.66 20.23
C ALA A 101 -7.03 0.98 20.62
N GLY A 102 -5.89 1.52 20.18
CA GLY A 102 -4.58 0.88 20.36
C GLY A 102 -4.44 -0.39 19.53
N THR A 103 -5.19 -0.50 18.43
CA THR A 103 -5.26 -1.70 17.59
C THR A 103 -4.86 -1.41 16.15
N GLY A 104 -4.21 -2.39 15.53
CA GLY A 104 -3.86 -2.39 14.11
C GLY A 104 -4.52 -3.55 13.38
N THR A 105 -5.00 -3.29 12.19
CA THR A 105 -5.42 -4.33 11.24
C THR A 105 -4.52 -4.27 10.03
N THR A 106 -3.93 -5.40 9.68
CA THR A 106 -2.99 -5.52 8.57
C THR A 106 -3.48 -6.59 7.63
N GLU A 107 -3.52 -6.27 6.34
CA GLU A 107 -3.78 -7.25 5.30
C GLU A 107 -2.88 -7.01 4.11
N CYS A 108 -2.71 -8.05 3.31
CA CYS A 108 -1.89 -7.96 2.13
C CYS A 108 -2.41 -8.80 0.98
N ARG A 109 -1.95 -8.45 -0.22
CA ARG A 109 -2.31 -9.12 -1.45
C ARG A 109 -1.08 -9.33 -2.31
N VAL A 110 -0.92 -10.56 -2.76
CA VAL A 110 0.14 -11.01 -3.66
C VAL A 110 -0.46 -11.16 -5.05
N ARG A 111 0.12 -10.51 -6.05
CA ARG A 111 -0.23 -10.74 -7.45
C ARG A 111 0.48 -11.98 -8.00
N GLN A 112 1.74 -12.17 -7.63
CA GLN A 112 2.55 -13.30 -8.09
C GLN A 112 3.53 -13.72 -7.00
N ILE A 113 3.46 -14.99 -6.60
CA ILE A 113 4.40 -15.61 -5.64
C ILE A 113 5.65 -16.02 -6.43
N GLY A 114 6.85 -15.61 -5.98
CA GLY A 114 8.11 -15.93 -6.66
C GLY A 114 8.37 -15.14 -7.95
N ALA A 115 7.64 -14.04 -8.19
CA ALA A 115 8.14 -12.92 -8.97
C ALA A 115 8.57 -11.86 -7.97
N CYS A 116 9.77 -11.33 -8.11
CA CYS A 116 10.68 -11.29 -6.96
C CYS A 116 10.87 -12.75 -6.50
#